data_AF-A0A8D5FID2-F1
#
_entry.id   AF-A0A8D5FID2-F1
#
_cell.length_a   1.000
_cell.length_b   1.000
_cell.length_c   1.000
_cell.angle_alpha   90.00
_cell.angle_beta   90.00
_cell.angle_gamma   90.00
#
_symmetry.space_group_name_H-M   'P 1'
#
loop_
_entity.id
_entity.type
_entity.pdbx_description
1 polymer ?
#
loop_
_entity_poly.entity_id
_entity_poly.type
_entity_poly.pdbx_seq_one_letter_code
_entity_poly.pdbx_strand_id
1 'polypeptide(L)' 'MLSTEKLSKAFLAIIEEAEKIQKKDLPKKANKRLKTLISIAKHQSDIRNIKKGKCCAAPGHHKSKCKKSKK' A
#
# COMPACT_ATOMS: atom_id res chain seq x y z
N MET A 1 -13.86 -7.57 -14.38
CA MET A 1 -12.78 -6.85 -13.69
C MET A 1 -13.27 -6.39 -12.33
N LEU A 2 -12.59 -6.73 -11.23
CA LEU A 2 -12.92 -6.21 -9.89
C LEU A 2 -12.70 -4.69 -9.87
N SER A 3 -13.59 -3.95 -9.21
CA SER A 3 -13.42 -2.49 -9.08
C SER A 3 -12.19 -2.16 -8.23
N THR A 4 -11.55 -1.02 -8.54
CA THR A 4 -10.36 -0.53 -7.80
C THR A 4 -10.62 -0.45 -6.29
N GLU A 5 -11.84 -0.07 -5.89
CA GLU A 5 -12.25 -0.02 -4.49
C GLU A 5 -12.34 -1.40 -3.85
N LYS A 6 -12.89 -2.40 -4.55
CA LYS A 6 -12.94 -3.79 -4.06
C LYS A 6 -11.54 -4.36 -3.88
N LEU A 7 -10.62 -4.06 -4.81
CA LEU A 7 -9.21 -4.47 -4.70
C LEU A 7 -8.50 -3.75 -3.55
N SER A 8 -8.74 -2.45 -3.36
CA SER A 8 -8.17 -1.69 -2.23
C SER A 8 -8.61 -2.27 -0.87
N LYS A 9 -9.90 -2.56 -0.72
CA LYS A 9 -10.45 -3.22 0.49
C LYS A 9 -9.85 -4.61 0.73
N ALA A 10 -9.65 -5.40 -0.32
CA ALA A 10 -9.00 -6.70 -0.21
C ALA A 10 -7.54 -6.58 0.30
N PHE A 11 -6.77 -5.61 -0.21
CA PHE A 11 -5.41 -5.36 0.29
C PHE A 11 -5.39 -4.89 1.75
N LEU A 12 -6.35 -4.06 2.17
CA LEU A 12 -6.49 -3.66 3.58
C LEU A 12 -6.75 -4.85 4.49
N ALA A 13 -7.66 -5.77 4.10
CA ALA A 13 -7.93 -6.98 4.87
C ALA A 13 -6.69 -7.89 4.99
N ILE A 14 -5.89 -8.01 3.93
CA ILE A 14 -4.61 -8.74 3.96
C ILE A 14 -3.62 -8.10 4.93
N ILE A 15 -3.53 -6.76 4.96
CA ILE A 15 -2.66 -6.05 5.90
C ILE A 15 -3.09 -6.32 7.33
N GLU A 16 -4.39 -6.26 7.62
CA GLU A 16 -4.92 -6.45 8.97
C GLU A 16 -4.60 -7.85 9.52
N GLU A 17 -4.84 -8.91 8.72
CA GLU A 17 -4.50 -10.27 9.11
C GLU A 17 -2.98 -10.48 9.23
N ALA A 18 -2.20 -9.89 8.32
CA ALA A 18 -0.75 -9.96 8.39
C ALA A 18 -0.18 -9.27 9.65
N GLU A 19 -0.74 -8.14 10.07
CA GLU A 19 -0.36 -7.44 11.30
C GLU A 19 -0.76 -8.22 12.57
N LYS A 20 -1.90 -8.92 12.55
CA LYS A 20 -2.27 -9.87 13.63
C LYS A 20 -1.27 -11.02 13.75
N ILE A 21 -0.85 -11.57 12.61
CA ILE A 21 0.14 -12.67 12.55
C ILE A 21 1.52 -12.18 13.00
N GLN A 22 1.89 -10.93 12.72
CA GLN A 22 3.17 -10.34 13.14
C GLN A 22 3.35 -10.28 14.66
N LYS A 23 2.25 -10.21 15.43
CA LYS A 23 2.27 -10.23 16.90
C LYS A 23 2.53 -11.62 17.49
N LYS A 24 2.53 -12.67 16.66
CA LYS A 24 2.87 -14.04 17.06
C LYS A 24 4.38 -14.26 16.93
N ASP A 25 4.93 -15.12 17.78
CA ASP A 25 6.32 -15.54 17.64
C ASP A 25 6.46 -16.40 16.37
N LEU A 26 7.05 -15.80 15.33
CA LEU A 26 7.24 -16.43 14.03
C LEU A 26 8.72 -16.63 13.76
N PRO A 27 9.08 -17.74 13.09
CA PRO A 27 10.47 -17.95 12.67
C PRO A 27 10.93 -16.79 11.78
N LYS A 28 12.19 -16.36 11.96
CA LYS A 28 12.77 -15.16 11.29
C LYS A 28 12.52 -15.10 9.78
N LYS A 29 12.56 -16.25 9.09
CA LYS A 29 12.27 -16.37 7.66
C LYS A 29 10.81 -16.01 7.32
N ALA A 30 9.85 -16.47 8.12
CA ALA A 30 8.43 -16.15 7.94
C ALA A 30 8.15 -14.68 8.23
N ASN A 31 8.75 -14.13 9.29
CA ASN A 31 8.59 -12.71 9.64
C ASN A 31 9.15 -11.78 8.55
N LYS A 32 10.28 -12.14 7.92
CA LYS A 32 10.83 -11.39 6.77
C LYS A 32 9.87 -11.38 5.58
N ARG A 33 9.29 -12.54 5.23
CA ARG A 33 8.30 -12.65 4.15
C ARG A 33 7.01 -11.89 4.45
N LEU A 34 6.55 -11.95 5.70
CA LEU A 34 5.37 -11.23 6.16
C LEU A 34 5.52 -9.72 6.00
N LYS A 35 6.68 -9.16 6.39
CA LYS A 35 6.99 -7.74 6.18
C LYS A 35 6.96 -7.36 4.70
N THR A 36 7.46 -8.21 3.82
CA THR A 36 7.39 -7.99 2.36
C THR A 36 5.95 -7.97 1.85
N LEU A 37 5.12 -8.92 2.30
CA LEU A 37 3.69 -8.96 1.93
C LEU A 37 2.94 -7.71 2.38
N ILE A 38 3.15 -7.27 3.63
CA ILE A 38 2.57 -6.03 4.16
C ILE A 38 3.01 -4.83 3.32
N SER A 39 4.30 -4.75 2.96
CA SER A 39 4.83 -3.66 2.14
C SER A 39 4.19 -3.60 0.75
N ILE A 40 4.03 -4.76 0.09
CA ILE A 40 3.36 -4.84 -1.23
C ILE A 40 1.90 -4.43 -1.10
N ALA A 41 1.18 -4.97 -0.10
CA ALA A 41 -0.23 -4.68 0.09
C ALA A 41 -0.47 -3.20 0.43
N LYS A 42 0.37 -2.58 1.27
CA LYS A 42 0.31 -1.14 1.58
C LYS A 42 0.50 -0.30 0.32
N HIS A 43 1.55 -0.61 -0.46
CA HIS A 43 1.82 0.10 -1.71
C HIS A 43 0.66 0.00 -2.71
N GLN A 44 0.05 -1.20 -2.86
CA GLN A 44 -1.08 -1.40 -3.75
C GLN A 44 -2.35 -0.70 -3.25
N SER A 45 -2.60 -0.69 -1.94
CA SER A 45 -3.71 0.07 -1.35
C SER A 45 -3.53 1.57 -1.60
N ASP A 46 -2.33 2.10 -1.40
CA ASP A 46 -1.99 3.51 -1.62
C ASP A 46 -2.23 3.92 -3.07
N ILE A 47 -1.65 3.19 -4.04
CA ILE A 47 -1.84 3.48 -5.48
C ILE A 47 -3.32 3.53 -5.85
N ARG A 48 -4.11 2.61 -5.29
CA ARG A 48 -5.54 2.45 -5.63
C ARG A 48 -6.44 3.46 -4.90
N ASN A 49 -6.02 3.96 -3.75
CA ASN A 49 -6.72 5.00 -2.98
C ASN A 49 -6.34 6.43 -3.37
N ILE A 50 -5.30 6.64 -4.18
CA ILE A 50 -5.02 7.96 -4.75
C ILE A 50 -6.24 8.39 -5.57
N LYS A 51 -6.86 9.51 -5.17
CA LYS A 51 -7.92 10.15 -5.96
C LYS A 51 -7.41 10.34 -7.38
N LYS A 52 -8.15 9.82 -8.37
CA LYS A 52 -7.84 10.03 -9.79
C LYS A 52 -7.64 11.54 -10.03
N GLY A 53 -6.47 11.93 -10.53
CA GLY A 53 -6.06 13.33 -10.71
C GLY A 53 -5.17 13.94 -9.62
N LYS A 54 -4.87 13.24 -8.51
CA LYS A 54 -3.89 13.67 -7.49
C LYS A 54 -2.48 13.10 -7.68
N CYS A 55 -2.28 12.26 -8.69
CA CYS A 55 -0.93 11.85 -9.06
C CYS A 55 -0.25 13.06 -9.70
N CYS A 56 0.76 13.63 -9.03
CA CYS A 56 1.62 14.67 -9.60
C CYS A 56 2.54 14.16 -10.73
N ALA A 57 2.17 13.07 -11.41
CA ALA A 57 2.83 12.65 -12.63
C ALA A 57 2.13 13.36 -13.79
N ALA A 58 2.62 14.56 -14.11
CA ALA A 58 2.35 15.15 -15.42
C ALA A 58 2.98 14.25 -16.52
N PRO A 59 2.37 14.15 -17.71
CA PRO A 59 2.96 13.45 -18.84
C PRO A 59 4.14 14.28 -19.35
N GLY A 60 5.35 13.89 -18.94
CA GLY A 60 6.58 14.61 -19.26
C GLY A 60 7.28 15.11 -18.01
N HIS A 61 8.47 14.58 -17.78
CA HIS A 61 9.39 14.93 -16.69
C HIS A 61 9.35 16.41 -16.27
N HIS A 62 9.06 16.72 -15.00
CA HIS A 62 9.66 17.87 -14.33
C HIS A 62 9.63 17.76 -12.80
N LYS A 63 10.82 17.81 -12.19
CA LYS A 63 11.02 18.11 -10.77
C LYS A 63 10.43 19.50 -10.49
N SER A 64 9.31 19.59 -9.77
CA SER A 64 9.03 20.74 -8.91
C SER A 64 7.83 20.50 -8.00
N LYS A 65 8.12 20.32 -6.71
CA LYS A 65 7.26 20.66 -5.56
C LYS A 65 5.92 19.92 -5.45
N CYS A 66 5.94 18.60 -5.28
CA CYS A 66 4.84 17.95 -4.55
C CYS A 66 5.02 18.26 -3.05
N LYS A 67 4.37 19.32 -2.55
CA LYS A 67 4.36 19.62 -1.12
C LYS A 67 3.63 18.48 -0.41
N LYS A 68 4.34 17.76 0.47
CA LYS A 68 3.76 16.82 1.43
C LYS A 68 2.65 17.53 2.20
N SER A 69 1.40 17.21 1.91
CA SER A 69 0.29 17.59 2.78
C SER A 69 0.35 16.70 4.03
N LYS A 70 1.05 17.20 5.05
CA LYS A 70 0.76 16.84 6.44
C LYS A 70 -0.63 17.38 6.77
N LYS A 71 -1.57 16.51 7.14
CA LYS A 71 -2.52 16.80 8.20
C LYS A 71 -3.03 15.49 8.78
#